data_AF-A0A530Y1X8-F1
#
_entry.id   AF-A0A530Y1X8-F1
#
_cell.length_a   1.000
_cell.length_b   1.000
_cell.length_c   1.000
_cell.angle_alpha   90.00
_cell.angle_beta   90.00
_cell.angle_gamma   90.00
#
_symmetry.space_group_name_H-M   'P 1'
#
loop_
_entity.id
_entity.type
_entity.pdbx_description
1 polymer ?
#
loop_
_entity_poly.entity_id
_entity_poly.type
_entity_poly.pdbx_seq_one_letter_code
_entity_poly.pdbx_strand_id
1 'polypeptide(L)' 'NSDLSLRDIAGQLERLHERTPRGSAKWSASSVKNLLDRARRLGLVAELPAS' A
#
# COMPACT_ATOMS: atom_id res chain seq x y z
N ASN A 1 15.32 -6.05 -7.89
CA ASN A 1 13.93 -6.03 -8.37
C ASN A 1 13.07 -6.91 -7.50
N SER A 2 12.39 -6.34 -6.53
CA SER A 2 11.38 -7.03 -5.75
C SER A 2 10.08 -6.33 -6.05
N ASP A 3 9.28 -6.88 -6.95
CA ASP A 3 7.88 -6.51 -7.07
C ASP A 3 7.21 -6.93 -5.76
N LEU A 4 7.13 -5.99 -4.81
CA LEU A 4 6.53 -6.26 -3.50
C LEU A 4 5.04 -6.47 -3.71
N SER A 5 4.53 -7.62 -3.28
CA SER A 5 3.10 -7.85 -3.32
C SER A 5 2.39 -6.85 -2.39
N LEU A 6 1.11 -6.56 -2.65
CA LEU A 6 0.29 -5.73 -1.77
C LEU A 6 0.26 -6.24 -0.32
N ARG A 7 0.45 -7.55 -0.12
CA ARG A 7 0.53 -8.18 1.20
C ARG A 7 1.86 -7.87 1.88
N ASP A 8 2.96 -7.83 1.13
CA ASP A 8 4.28 -7.49 1.68
C ASP A 8 4.32 -6.03 2.13
N ILE A 9 3.74 -5.13 1.35
CA ILE A 9 3.58 -3.71 1.71
C ILE A 9 2.73 -3.58 2.98
N ALA A 10 1.62 -4.32 3.08
CA ALA A 10 0.78 -4.32 4.29
C ALA A 10 1.58 -4.74 5.53
N GLY A 11 2.35 -5.83 5.44
CA GLY A 11 3.19 -6.30 6.54
C GLY A 11 4.33 -5.32 6.89
N GLN A 12 4.85 -4.57 5.92
CA GLN A 12 5.82 -3.50 6.19
C GLN A 12 5.17 -2.35 6.98
N LEU A 13 3.99 -1.89 6.58
CA LEU A 13 3.27 -0.83 7.29
C LEU A 13 2.95 -1.21 8.73
N GLU A 14 2.54 -2.47 8.98
CA GLU A 14 2.33 -2.97 10.33
C GLU A 14 3.62 -2.99 11.17
N ARG A 15 4.75 -3.41 10.58
CA ARG A 15 6.07 -3.38 11.27
C ARG A 15 6.52 -1.96 11.61
N LEU A 16 6.12 -0.98 10.82
CA LEU A 16 6.36 0.44 11.08
C LEU A 16 5.37 1.05 12.08
N HIS A 17 4.42 0.26 12.60
CA HIS A 17 3.32 0.71 13.47
C HIS A 17 2.41 1.76 12.82
N GLU A 18 2.39 1.82 11.48
CA GLU A 18 1.51 2.73 10.75
C GLU A 18 0.07 2.30 10.90
N ARG A 19 -0.83 3.25 11.14
CA ARG A 19 -2.27 2.99 11.19
C ARG A 19 -2.87 3.12 9.81
N THR A 20 -3.86 2.29 9.51
CA THR A 20 -4.70 2.50 8.32
C THR A 20 -5.36 3.88 8.38
N PRO A 21 -5.80 4.46 7.25
CA PRO A 21 -6.48 5.76 7.24
C PRO A 21 -7.73 5.85 8.13
N ARG A 22 -8.31 4.71 8.53
CA ARG A 22 -9.47 4.62 9.44
C ARG A 22 -9.09 4.23 10.87
N GLY A 23 -7.80 4.15 11.20
CA GLY A 23 -7.28 3.94 12.56
C GLY A 23 -6.97 2.48 12.96
N SER A 24 -7.29 1.49 12.13
CA SER A 24 -6.94 0.09 12.39
C SER A 24 -5.42 -0.10 12.40
N ALA A 25 -4.91 -0.93 13.32
CA ALA A 25 -3.51 -1.36 13.36
C ALA A 25 -3.18 -2.40 12.28
N LYS A 26 -4.20 -3.15 11.82
CA LYS A 26 -4.02 -4.19 10.80
C LYS A 26 -4.22 -3.60 9.40
N TRP A 27 -3.30 -3.89 8.51
CA TRP A 27 -3.36 -3.54 7.09
C TRP A 27 -3.78 -4.74 6.26
N SER A 28 -4.82 -4.58 5.46
CA SER A 28 -5.18 -5.57 4.43
C SER A 28 -4.54 -5.18 3.09
N ALA A 29 -4.27 -6.18 2.24
CA ALA A 29 -3.83 -5.93 0.86
C ALA A 29 -4.79 -5.00 0.09
N SER A 30 -6.10 -5.10 0.34
CA SER A 30 -7.12 -4.24 -0.27
C SER A 30 -7.02 -2.79 0.21
N SER A 31 -6.69 -2.55 1.48
CA SER A 31 -6.47 -1.20 2.01
C SER A 31 -5.26 -0.54 1.36
N VAL A 32 -4.17 -1.31 1.18
CA VAL A 32 -2.97 -0.86 0.45
C VAL A 32 -3.32 -0.53 -1.00
N LYS A 33 -4.04 -1.42 -1.70
CA LYS A 33 -4.49 -1.18 -3.07
C LYS A 33 -5.30 0.10 -3.19
N ASN A 34 -6.29 0.31 -2.32
CA ASN A 34 -7.12 1.51 -2.35
C ASN A 34 -6.31 2.79 -2.16
N LEU A 35 -5.28 2.77 -1.31
CA LEU A 35 -4.40 3.92 -1.11
C LEU A 35 -3.54 4.19 -2.35
N LEU A 36 -2.94 3.14 -2.93
CA LEU A 36 -2.15 3.25 -4.15
C LEU A 36 -3.01 3.73 -5.33
N ASP A 37 -4.22 3.20 -5.49
CA ASP A 37 -5.15 3.62 -6.54
C ASP A 37 -5.54 5.10 -6.38
N ARG A 38 -5.73 5.56 -5.14
CA ARG A 38 -5.97 6.98 -4.86
C ARG A 38 -4.75 7.84 -5.17
N ALA A 39 -3.56 7.40 -4.77
CA ALA A 39 -2.32 8.10 -5.07
C ALA A 39 -2.06 8.22 -6.57
N ARG A 40 -2.34 7.15 -7.35
CA ARG A 40 -2.28 7.17 -8.83
C ARG A 40 -3.22 8.19 -9.42
N ARG A 41 -4.48 8.23 -8.98
CA ARG A 41 -5.46 9.23 -9.41
C ARG A 41 -5.04 10.66 -9.12
N LEU A 42 -4.26 10.86 -8.05
CA LEU A 42 -3.71 12.16 -7.67
C LEU A 42 -2.35 12.45 -8.33
N GLY A 43 -1.82 11.54 -9.15
CA GLY A 43 -0.50 11.68 -9.78
C GLY A 43 0.67 11.60 -8.79
N LEU A 44 0.45 11.09 -7.57
CA LEU A 44 1.45 11.03 -6.50
C LEU A 44 2.38 9.81 -6.61
N VAL A 45 1.96 8.79 -7.35
CA VAL A 45 2.78 7.61 -7.65
C VAL A 45 2.65 7.30 -9.13
N ALA A 46 3.79 7.03 -9.77
CA ALA A 46 3.81 6.52 -11.13
C ALA A 46 3.22 5.10 -11.16
N GLU A 47 2.55 4.74 -12.25
CA GLU A 47 2.18 3.35 -12.49
C GLU A 47 3.47 2.58 -12.74
N LEU A 48 3.96 1.87 -11.70
CA LEU A 48 5.10 0.99 -11.84
C LEU A 48 4.71 -0.09 -12.87
N PRO A 49 5.44 -0.22 -14.00
CA PRO A 49 5.17 -1.28 -14.94
C PRO A 49 5.44 -2.61 -14.24
N ALA A 50 4.43 -3.48 -14.21
CA ALA A 50 4.60 -4.87 -13.78
C ALA A 50 5.70 -5.49 -14.65
N SER A 51 6.80 -5.94 -14.02
CA SER A 51 7.92 -6.58 -14.70
C SER A 51 7.72 -8.09 -14.80
#